data_AF-A0A362WZE6-F1
#
_entry.id   AF-A0A362WZE6-F1
#
_cell.length_a   1.000
_cell.length_b   1.000
_cell.length_c   1.000
_cell.angle_alpha   90.00
_cell.angle_beta   90.00
_cell.angle_gamma   90.00
#
_symmetry.space_group_name_H-M   'P 1'
#
loop_
_entity.id
_entity.type
_entity.pdbx_description
1 polymer ?
#
loop_
_entity_poly.entity_id
_entity_poly.type
_entity_poly.pdbx_seq_one_letter_code
_entity_poly.pdbx_strand_id
1 'polypeptide(L)'
;MKHYLIFLFLILINTSFSQEELVKTKFIENGNIHQTVDTNSKVVAQFKSNQKCTVLEYSGQNIYKIQYEEAVGFVSDNFLEINDDMMDLFYEYEEREMRKLIAEEENRKKKIQDIVEQTEKRKRDSIAKLEEAKRQKALALLRAKELLEKQRQDSIAKLEKETQLKALEIKRLEEMALKRKQDSISKIQAAEAKALAKQQELEQQRLAALAAQRKKDSIAEVRAAEAKALAKQQELEQQRIAALAAQRKKDSIAEVRAAEAKALARQQELEQQRIAALAAQRKKDSIAEIQAAEAKALAKQQELEQQRIAALAAQRKKDSIAEIQAAEAKREIELKKALEQQKQEALEAKKKLDSIAKAKEAEKQKLARELELARKQVEELKAKRIKDSIAKLEASKRLLESKQEEDISINKNTKTSKAQEVLQKQKADVSASLKFRDSCHYQINEYDRFYNIRTIRTDAYNIAEHLTVELYKQGLKTNVFFNLSESLGCASYLPNQRSSVKITLENGQIVSFYHSWDIHCGEFLFKANLNKAKISSLETSPIQSILLRGTEGSKEITNITYNTFFMDKLKCVE
;
A
#
# COMPACT_ATOMS: atom_id res chain seq x y z
N MET A 1 4.31 72.72 -15.77
CA MET A 1 5.59 73.00 -16.47
C MET A 1 6.66 73.26 -15.42
N LYS A 2 7.88 72.73 -15.62
CA LYS A 2 9.00 72.60 -14.66
C LYS A 2 8.87 71.38 -13.73
N HIS A 3 9.46 70.28 -14.17
CA HIS A 3 10.13 69.23 -13.36
C HIS A 3 10.66 68.06 -14.22
N TYR A 4 10.47 68.09 -15.54
CA TYR A 4 11.17 67.24 -16.51
C TYR A 4 12.54 67.80 -16.92
N LEU A 5 13.42 68.09 -15.95
CA LEU A 5 14.78 68.57 -16.23
C LEU A 5 15.83 68.08 -15.22
N ILE A 6 15.55 66.97 -14.53
CA ILE A 6 16.52 66.28 -13.64
C ILE A 6 16.45 64.76 -13.87
N PHE A 7 16.42 64.35 -15.14
CA PHE A 7 16.54 62.93 -15.52
C PHE A 7 17.22 62.77 -16.89
N LEU A 8 18.17 63.65 -17.19
CA LEU A 8 18.84 63.71 -18.50
C LEU A 8 20.35 63.98 -18.38
N PHE A 9 20.97 63.57 -17.28
CA PHE A 9 22.42 63.74 -17.10
C PHE A 9 23.11 62.63 -16.29
N LEU A 10 22.69 61.37 -16.45
CA LEU A 10 23.41 60.22 -15.87
C LEU A 10 23.28 58.96 -16.75
N ILE A 11 23.31 59.16 -18.07
CA ILE A 11 23.58 58.11 -19.06
C ILE A 11 24.76 58.59 -19.91
N LEU A 12 25.86 58.94 -19.24
CA LEU A 12 27.18 58.97 -19.86
C LEU A 12 27.76 57.57 -19.70
N ILE A 13 27.35 56.71 -20.64
CA ILE A 13 28.26 55.87 -21.42
C ILE A 13 29.55 55.51 -20.68
N ASN A 14 29.48 54.51 -19.78
CA ASN A 14 30.63 53.64 -19.54
C ASN A 14 30.72 52.65 -20.70
N THR A 15 31.07 53.14 -21.90
CA THR A 15 31.80 52.30 -22.83
C THR A 15 33.21 52.27 -22.27
N SER A 16 33.48 51.28 -21.43
CA SER A 16 34.83 50.81 -21.22
C SER A 16 35.32 50.40 -22.61
N PHE A 17 35.96 51.33 -23.31
CA PHE A 17 36.77 51.05 -24.47
C PHE A 17 37.98 50.31 -23.91
N SER A 18 37.82 49.01 -23.65
CA SER A 18 38.95 48.13 -23.44
C SER A 18 39.73 48.25 -24.74
N GLN A 19 40.92 48.86 -24.69
CA GLN A 19 41.87 48.66 -25.76
C GLN A 19 42.04 47.14 -25.82
N GLU A 20 41.62 46.49 -26.91
CA GLU A 20 42.05 45.13 -27.19
C GLU A 20 43.55 45.24 -27.37
N GLU A 21 44.28 44.98 -26.28
CA GLU A 21 45.72 44.86 -26.32
C GLU A 21 46.00 43.65 -27.20
N LEU A 22 46.33 43.94 -28.47
CA LEU A 22 46.58 42.92 -29.47
C LEU A 22 47.82 42.15 -29.01
N VAL A 23 47.60 40.92 -28.54
CA VAL A 23 48.64 40.00 -28.09
C VAL A 23 49.54 39.71 -29.29
N LYS A 24 50.75 40.26 -29.31
CA LYS A 24 51.68 40.13 -30.44
C LYS A 24 52.78 39.12 -30.12
N THR A 25 53.07 38.24 -31.07
CA THR A 25 54.19 37.29 -30.97
C THR A 25 54.90 37.17 -32.33
N LYS A 26 55.94 36.34 -32.40
CA LYS A 26 56.64 35.96 -33.63
C LYS A 26 56.69 34.45 -33.78
N PHE A 27 56.85 34.00 -35.01
CA PHE A 27 57.07 32.58 -35.29
C PHE A 27 58.51 32.19 -34.99
N ILE A 28 58.72 31.03 -34.36
CA ILE A 28 60.07 30.50 -34.07
C ILE A 28 60.61 29.64 -35.22
N GLU A 29 59.73 29.00 -35.98
CA GLU A 29 60.06 28.13 -37.11
C GLU A 29 59.16 28.41 -38.33
N ASN A 30 59.46 27.77 -39.47
CA ASN A 30 58.61 27.83 -40.66
C ASN A 30 57.42 26.86 -40.50
N GLY A 31 56.25 27.25 -40.97
CA GLY A 31 55.06 26.41 -40.80
C GLY A 31 53.84 26.88 -41.57
N ASN A 32 52.71 26.24 -41.28
CA ASN A 32 51.43 26.45 -41.94
C ASN A 32 50.39 26.93 -40.93
N ILE A 33 49.51 27.83 -41.37
CA ILE A 33 48.30 28.24 -40.64
C ILE A 33 47.16 27.38 -41.15
N HIS A 34 46.42 26.76 -40.23
CA HIS A 34 45.34 25.84 -40.54
C HIS A 34 43.97 26.51 -40.36
N GLN A 35 42.97 26.12 -41.17
CA GLN A 35 41.63 26.72 -41.10
C GLN A 35 40.89 26.36 -39.81
N THR A 36 41.14 25.18 -39.24
CA THR A 36 40.57 24.71 -37.98
C THR A 36 41.66 24.23 -37.03
N VAL A 37 41.28 23.86 -35.82
CA VAL A 37 42.16 23.31 -34.77
C VAL A 37 42.80 21.97 -35.20
N ASP A 38 42.29 21.31 -36.24
CA ASP A 38 42.85 20.07 -36.79
C ASP A 38 44.02 20.38 -37.72
N THR A 39 45.16 19.74 -37.47
CA THR A 39 46.40 19.87 -38.26
C THR A 39 46.28 19.29 -39.68
N ASN A 40 45.25 18.47 -39.94
CA ASN A 40 44.92 18.01 -41.29
C ASN A 40 43.99 18.95 -42.05
N SER A 41 43.53 20.02 -41.42
CA SER A 41 42.63 20.98 -42.06
C SER A 41 43.35 21.81 -43.11
N LYS A 42 42.56 22.39 -44.02
CA LYS A 42 43.04 23.20 -45.15
C LYS A 42 44.01 24.29 -44.66
N VAL A 43 45.18 24.36 -45.28
CA VAL A 43 46.17 25.41 -45.02
C VAL A 43 45.66 26.72 -45.61
N VAL A 44 45.58 27.76 -44.79
CA VAL A 44 45.08 29.10 -45.17
C VAL A 44 46.22 30.08 -45.47
N ALA A 45 47.40 29.88 -44.87
CA ALA A 45 48.61 30.66 -45.14
C ALA A 45 49.86 29.89 -44.70
N GLN A 46 51.03 30.34 -45.15
CA GLN A 46 52.33 29.82 -44.72
C GLN A 46 53.16 30.95 -44.12
N PHE A 47 53.96 30.64 -43.10
CA PHE A 47 54.82 31.61 -42.42
C PHE A 47 56.26 31.10 -42.31
N LYS A 48 57.17 32.04 -42.10
CA LYS A 48 58.59 31.82 -41.89
C LYS A 48 59.00 32.26 -40.49
N SER A 49 60.09 31.67 -40.00
CA SER A 49 60.71 32.03 -38.73
C SER A 49 60.98 33.55 -38.64
N ASN A 50 60.78 34.11 -37.44
CA ASN A 50 60.87 35.52 -37.07
C ASN A 50 59.83 36.49 -37.67
N GLN A 51 58.86 36.01 -38.45
CA GLN A 51 57.73 36.84 -38.85
C GLN A 51 56.77 37.08 -37.67
N LYS A 52 56.17 38.27 -37.58
CA LYS A 52 55.28 38.66 -36.48
C LYS A 52 53.83 38.32 -36.79
N CYS A 53 53.08 37.88 -35.80
CA CYS A 53 51.64 37.65 -35.88
C CYS A 53 50.92 38.15 -34.63
N THR A 54 49.60 38.25 -34.72
CA THR A 54 48.73 38.61 -33.59
C THR A 54 47.98 37.37 -33.12
N VAL A 55 47.96 37.12 -31.82
CA VAL A 55 47.21 36.04 -31.18
C VAL A 55 45.84 36.56 -30.79
N LEU A 56 44.81 35.83 -31.17
CA LEU A 56 43.41 36.20 -30.94
C LEU A 56 42.79 35.42 -29.77
N GLU A 57 43.04 34.11 -29.69
CA GLU A 57 42.42 33.25 -28.68
C GLU A 57 43.25 31.98 -28.47
N TYR A 58 43.28 31.47 -27.23
CA TYR A 58 43.72 30.11 -26.95
C TYR A 58 42.57 29.12 -27.16
N SER A 59 42.78 28.11 -28.00
CA SER A 59 41.73 27.16 -28.43
C SER A 59 41.84 25.79 -27.75
N GLY A 60 42.69 25.66 -26.73
CA GLY A 60 42.97 24.38 -26.07
C GLY A 60 44.03 23.55 -26.80
N GLN A 61 44.51 22.49 -26.13
CA GLN A 61 45.50 21.54 -26.67
C GLN A 61 46.75 22.20 -27.27
N ASN A 62 47.19 23.31 -26.68
CA ASN A 62 48.36 24.06 -27.12
C ASN A 62 48.22 24.68 -28.52
N ILE A 63 46.98 24.99 -28.92
CA ILE A 63 46.68 25.60 -30.21
C ILE A 63 46.12 26.99 -29.99
N TYR A 64 46.66 27.94 -30.74
CA TYR A 64 46.28 29.34 -30.72
C TYR A 64 45.64 29.71 -32.04
N LYS A 65 44.57 30.48 -31.95
CA LYS A 65 44.02 31.19 -33.10
C LYS A 65 44.80 32.48 -33.28
N ILE A 66 45.34 32.68 -34.47
CA ILE A 66 46.19 33.81 -34.79
C ILE A 66 45.69 34.53 -36.05
N GLN A 67 46.10 35.78 -36.18
CA GLN A 67 46.02 36.58 -37.39
C GLN A 67 47.44 36.89 -37.88
N TYR A 68 47.71 36.51 -39.13
CA TYR A 68 48.96 36.78 -39.82
C TYR A 68 48.64 37.36 -41.20
N GLU A 69 49.09 38.58 -41.47
CA GLU A 69 48.68 39.36 -42.66
C GLU A 69 47.14 39.45 -42.74
N GLU A 70 46.55 38.99 -43.84
CA GLU A 70 45.08 38.92 -44.03
C GLU A 70 44.48 37.55 -43.65
N ALA A 71 45.31 36.59 -43.23
CA ALA A 71 44.88 35.25 -42.90
C ALA A 71 44.63 35.07 -41.39
N VAL A 72 43.48 34.48 -41.05
CA VAL A 72 43.14 34.07 -39.68
C VAL A 72 43.01 32.55 -39.65
N GLY A 73 43.68 31.92 -38.69
CA GLY A 73 43.61 30.46 -38.53
C GLY A 73 44.32 29.99 -37.27
N PHE A 74 44.61 28.71 -37.21
CA PHE A 74 45.09 28.03 -36.01
C PHE A 74 46.52 27.54 -36.21
N VAL A 75 47.34 27.73 -35.17
CA VAL A 75 48.75 27.36 -35.13
C VAL A 75 49.07 26.79 -33.75
N SER A 76 49.89 25.75 -33.70
CA SER A 76 50.39 25.18 -32.44
C SER A 76 51.41 26.12 -31.78
N ASP A 77 51.42 26.14 -30.45
CA ASP A 77 52.43 26.80 -29.62
C ASP A 77 53.88 26.51 -30.02
N ASN A 78 54.16 25.31 -30.54
CA ASN A 78 55.47 24.88 -31.05
C ASN A 78 56.01 25.80 -32.16
N PHE A 79 55.16 26.60 -32.81
CA PHE A 79 55.56 27.55 -33.84
C PHE A 79 55.59 29.00 -33.35
N LEU A 80 55.19 29.29 -32.11
CA LEU A 80 55.03 30.65 -31.57
C LEU A 80 56.00 30.91 -30.41
N GLU A 81 56.49 32.14 -30.30
CA GLU A 81 57.21 32.60 -29.10
C GLU A 81 56.20 32.95 -27.99
N ILE A 82 56.03 32.05 -27.03
CA ILE A 82 55.07 32.26 -25.93
C ILE A 82 55.54 33.41 -25.02
N ASN A 83 54.65 34.38 -24.79
CA ASN A 83 54.88 35.53 -23.91
C ASN A 83 53.81 35.61 -22.80
N ASP A 84 53.99 36.55 -21.87
CA ASP A 84 53.10 36.70 -20.71
C ASP A 84 51.66 37.05 -21.12
N ASP A 85 51.47 37.89 -22.13
CA ASP A 85 50.13 38.27 -22.64
C ASP A 85 49.34 37.07 -23.20
N MET A 86 50.03 36.07 -23.75
CA MET A 86 49.40 34.80 -24.19
C MET A 86 48.96 33.91 -23.02
N MET A 87 49.50 34.11 -21.82
CA MET A 87 49.11 33.34 -20.62
C MET A 87 47.73 33.75 -20.12
N ASP A 88 47.35 35.02 -20.26
CA ASP A 88 46.03 35.50 -19.88
C ASP A 88 44.94 34.83 -20.74
N LEU A 89 45.17 34.70 -22.05
CA LEU A 89 44.28 33.97 -22.96
C LEU A 89 44.13 32.48 -22.57
N PHE A 90 45.21 31.86 -22.08
CA PHE A 90 45.18 30.49 -21.58
C PHE A 90 44.33 30.37 -20.30
N TYR A 91 44.53 31.26 -19.32
CA TYR A 91 43.76 31.24 -18.08
C TYR A 91 42.29 31.56 -18.31
N GLU A 92 41.96 32.49 -19.21
CA GLU A 92 40.58 32.80 -19.59
C GLU A 92 39.86 31.59 -20.20
N TYR A 93 40.56 30.83 -21.06
CA TYR A 93 40.02 29.60 -21.65
C TYR A 93 39.77 28.54 -20.56
N GLU A 94 40.76 28.27 -19.70
CA GLU A 94 40.63 27.30 -18.61
C GLU A 94 39.50 27.68 -17.65
N GLU A 95 39.39 28.96 -17.30
CA GLU A 95 38.31 29.44 -16.43
C GLU A 95 36.94 29.28 -17.10
N ARG A 96 36.83 29.56 -18.40
CA ARG A 96 35.60 29.35 -19.18
C ARG A 96 35.19 27.88 -19.20
N GLU A 97 36.12 26.96 -19.44
CA GLU A 97 35.85 25.52 -19.41
C GLU A 97 35.47 25.04 -18.01
N MET A 98 36.16 25.50 -16.97
CA MET A 98 35.80 25.20 -15.58
C MET A 98 34.40 25.70 -15.22
N ARG A 99 34.03 26.91 -15.64
CA ARG A 99 32.67 27.46 -15.43
C ARG A 99 31.60 26.61 -16.13
N LYS A 100 31.86 26.10 -17.33
CA LYS A 100 30.94 25.17 -18.02
C LYS A 100 30.73 23.89 -17.23
N LEU A 101 31.81 23.29 -16.72
CA LEU A 101 31.74 22.08 -15.89
C LEU A 101 30.95 22.30 -14.61
N ILE A 102 31.16 23.43 -13.93
CA ILE A 102 30.40 23.81 -12.73
C ILE A 102 28.92 23.98 -13.06
N ALA A 103 28.58 24.72 -14.13
CA ALA A 103 27.20 24.93 -14.56
C ALA A 103 26.49 23.61 -14.96
N GLU A 104 27.20 22.69 -15.60
CA GLU A 104 26.69 21.35 -15.91
C GLU A 104 26.41 20.54 -14.63
N GLU A 105 27.33 20.59 -13.66
CA GLU A 105 27.13 19.92 -12.37
C GLU A 105 25.95 20.51 -11.59
N GLU A 106 25.79 21.83 -11.58
CA GLU A 106 24.64 22.51 -10.97
C GLU A 106 23.33 22.14 -11.65
N ASN A 107 23.28 22.11 -12.98
CA ASN A 107 22.11 21.65 -13.73
C ASN A 107 21.77 20.19 -13.42
N ARG A 108 22.77 19.32 -13.27
CA ARG A 108 22.57 17.93 -12.84
C ARG A 108 22.00 17.86 -11.43
N LYS A 109 22.49 18.67 -10.49
CA LYS A 109 21.97 18.75 -9.12
C LYS A 109 20.52 19.23 -9.09
N LYS A 110 20.17 20.27 -9.85
CA LYS A 110 18.78 20.76 -9.98
C LYS A 110 17.84 19.67 -10.52
N LYS A 111 18.22 18.97 -11.59
CA LYS A 111 17.43 17.84 -12.12
C LYS A 111 17.19 16.75 -11.08
N ILE A 112 18.20 16.41 -10.27
CA ILE A 112 18.05 15.43 -9.19
C ILE A 112 17.07 15.94 -8.13
N GLN A 113 17.18 17.21 -7.72
CA GLN A 113 16.26 17.83 -6.77
C GLN A 113 14.81 17.81 -7.27
N ASP A 114 14.58 18.19 -8.53
CA ASP A 114 13.24 18.18 -9.14
C ASP A 114 12.62 16.77 -9.13
N ILE A 115 13.42 15.74 -9.43
CA ILE A 115 12.98 14.33 -9.40
C ILE A 115 12.59 13.92 -7.98
N VAL A 116 13.41 14.29 -6.98
CA VAL A 116 13.13 13.99 -5.58
C VAL A 116 11.84 14.68 -5.14
N GLU A 117 11.69 15.97 -5.44
CA GLU A 117 10.50 16.75 -5.08
C GLU A 117 9.22 16.19 -5.74
N GLN A 118 9.28 15.87 -7.04
CA GLN A 118 8.15 15.22 -7.72
C GLN A 118 7.80 13.87 -7.10
N THR A 119 8.81 13.08 -6.73
CA THR A 119 8.61 11.77 -6.10
C THR A 119 7.96 11.91 -4.72
N GLU A 120 8.40 12.89 -3.92
CA GLU A 120 7.78 13.20 -2.64
C GLU A 120 6.34 13.68 -2.79
N LYS A 121 6.07 14.57 -3.75
CA LYS A 121 4.71 15.04 -4.04
C LYS A 121 3.79 13.87 -4.42
N ARG A 122 4.22 12.98 -5.32
CA ARG A 122 3.47 11.77 -5.69
C ARG A 122 3.19 10.86 -4.50
N LYS A 123 4.17 10.70 -3.58
CA LYS A 123 3.97 9.94 -2.34
C LYS A 123 2.91 10.59 -1.44
N ARG A 124 2.99 11.91 -1.23
CA ARG A 124 2.00 12.66 -0.43
C ARG A 124 0.59 12.54 -1.03
N ASP A 125 0.44 12.72 -2.34
CA ASP A 125 -0.84 12.59 -3.03
C ASP A 125 -1.40 11.17 -2.90
N SER A 126 -0.55 10.15 -3.00
CA SER A 126 -0.95 8.75 -2.84
C SER A 126 -1.42 8.44 -1.41
N ILE A 127 -0.73 8.99 -0.41
CA ILE A 127 -1.12 8.85 1.00
C ILE A 127 -2.46 9.56 1.24
N ALA A 128 -2.63 10.78 0.74
CA ALA A 128 -3.88 11.54 0.88
C ALA A 128 -5.07 10.80 0.27
N LYS A 129 -4.91 10.24 -0.94
CA LYS A 129 -5.94 9.40 -1.59
C LYS A 129 -6.29 8.16 -0.76
N LEU A 130 -5.29 7.50 -0.17
CA LEU A 130 -5.50 6.34 0.68
C LEU A 130 -6.25 6.70 1.97
N GLU A 131 -5.91 7.83 2.59
CA GLU A 131 -6.60 8.33 3.78
C GLU A 131 -8.04 8.72 3.49
N GLU A 132 -8.30 9.36 2.35
CA GLU A 132 -9.66 9.72 1.93
C GLU A 132 -10.50 8.46 1.68
N ALA A 133 -9.95 7.45 0.99
CA ALA A 133 -10.62 6.17 0.79
C ALA A 133 -10.94 5.47 2.12
N LYS A 134 -10.01 5.51 3.10
CA LYS A 134 -10.24 4.98 4.45
C LYS A 134 -11.38 5.72 5.16
N ARG A 135 -11.41 7.06 5.09
CA ARG A 135 -12.49 7.88 5.67
C ARG A 135 -13.84 7.56 5.05
N GLN A 136 -13.91 7.47 3.71
CA GLN A 136 -15.15 7.10 3.01
C GLN A 136 -15.63 5.71 3.40
N LYS A 137 -14.72 4.73 3.51
CA LYS A 137 -15.06 3.38 3.97
C LYS A 137 -15.57 3.37 5.41
N ALA A 138 -14.97 4.14 6.30
CA ALA A 138 -15.42 4.26 7.69
C ALA A 138 -16.83 4.88 7.78
N LEU A 139 -17.10 5.94 7.00
CA LEU A 139 -18.41 6.55 6.88
C LEU A 139 -19.47 5.59 6.33
N ALA A 140 -19.14 4.83 5.29
CA ALA A 140 -20.04 3.82 4.73
C ALA A 140 -20.36 2.72 5.75
N LEU A 141 -19.37 2.27 6.52
CA LEU A 141 -19.56 1.29 7.59
C LEU A 141 -20.50 1.84 8.69
N LEU A 142 -20.32 3.11 9.05
CA LEU A 142 -21.13 3.77 10.09
C LEU A 142 -22.60 3.88 9.63
N ARG A 143 -22.83 4.35 8.40
CA ARG A 143 -24.17 4.38 7.78
C ARG A 143 -24.82 2.99 7.72
N ALA A 144 -24.06 1.96 7.36
CA ALA A 144 -24.57 0.59 7.32
C ALA A 144 -24.99 0.08 8.71
N LYS A 145 -24.23 0.42 9.75
CA LYS A 145 -24.58 0.10 11.15
C LYS A 145 -25.86 0.80 11.60
N GLU A 146 -25.99 2.10 11.32
CA GLU A 146 -27.21 2.86 11.64
C GLU A 146 -28.45 2.26 10.95
N LEU A 147 -28.31 1.85 9.70
CA LEU A 147 -29.41 1.27 8.92
C LEU A 147 -29.82 -0.10 9.48
N LEU A 148 -28.85 -0.93 9.87
CA LEU A 148 -29.10 -2.20 10.57
C LEU A 148 -29.80 -1.97 11.92
N GLU A 149 -29.36 -0.98 12.69
CA GLU A 149 -29.96 -0.67 13.98
C GLU A 149 -31.40 -0.18 13.83
N LYS A 150 -31.66 0.66 12.83
CA LYS A 150 -33.02 1.10 12.48
C LYS A 150 -33.91 -0.08 12.07
N GLN A 151 -33.42 -0.96 11.20
CA GLN A 151 -34.16 -2.19 10.84
C GLN A 151 -34.46 -3.09 12.04
N ARG A 152 -33.51 -3.18 12.99
CA ARG A 152 -33.71 -3.90 14.25
C ARG A 152 -34.81 -3.25 15.08
N GLN A 153 -34.79 -1.93 15.24
CA GLN A 153 -35.81 -1.18 15.96
C GLN A 153 -37.19 -1.31 15.32
N ASP A 154 -37.29 -1.18 14.00
CA ASP A 154 -38.55 -1.35 13.27
C ASP A 154 -39.12 -2.78 13.44
N SER A 155 -38.25 -3.78 13.44
CA SER A 155 -38.64 -5.18 13.68
C SER A 155 -39.15 -5.40 15.11
N ILE A 156 -38.45 -4.82 16.10
CA ILE A 156 -38.87 -4.86 17.51
C ILE A 156 -40.22 -4.15 17.67
N ALA A 157 -40.40 -2.95 17.13
CA ALA A 157 -41.65 -2.20 17.21
C ALA A 157 -42.82 -2.95 16.55
N LYS A 158 -42.56 -3.67 15.45
CA LYS A 158 -43.58 -4.53 14.81
C LYS A 158 -43.98 -5.70 15.71
N LEU A 159 -43.01 -6.37 16.33
CA LEU A 159 -43.25 -7.44 17.31
C LEU A 159 -44.03 -6.92 18.52
N GLU A 160 -43.67 -5.75 19.06
CA GLU A 160 -44.37 -5.12 20.19
C GLU A 160 -45.81 -4.77 19.85
N LYS A 161 -46.08 -4.26 18.64
CA LYS A 161 -47.47 -4.03 18.18
C LYS A 161 -48.25 -5.34 18.08
N GLU A 162 -47.63 -6.40 17.56
CA GLU A 162 -48.28 -7.70 17.44
C GLU A 162 -48.58 -8.32 18.81
N THR A 163 -47.67 -8.21 19.79
CA THR A 163 -47.90 -8.69 21.15
C THR A 163 -48.97 -7.86 21.86
N GLN A 164 -49.00 -6.55 21.67
CA GLN A 164 -50.06 -5.68 22.19
C GLN A 164 -51.44 -6.06 21.61
N LEU A 165 -51.54 -6.28 20.30
CA LEU A 165 -52.77 -6.71 19.65
C LEU A 165 -53.26 -8.05 20.21
N LYS A 166 -52.37 -9.05 20.35
CA LYS A 166 -52.70 -10.34 20.96
C LYS A 166 -53.16 -10.19 22.40
N ALA A 167 -52.50 -9.36 23.20
CA ALA A 167 -52.91 -9.10 24.58
C ALA A 167 -54.31 -8.43 24.66
N LEU A 168 -54.60 -7.52 23.74
CA LEU A 168 -55.90 -6.85 23.62
C LEU A 168 -57.00 -7.85 23.22
N GLU A 169 -56.69 -8.76 22.30
CA GLU A 169 -57.60 -9.82 21.88
C GLU A 169 -57.88 -10.82 23.02
N ILE A 170 -56.85 -11.21 23.78
CA ILE A 170 -56.99 -12.04 24.99
C ILE A 170 -57.90 -11.35 26.00
N LYS A 171 -57.66 -10.06 26.31
CA LYS A 171 -58.53 -9.30 27.22
C LYS A 171 -59.98 -9.25 26.74
N ARG A 172 -60.20 -9.03 25.44
CA ARG A 172 -61.54 -9.02 24.86
C ARG A 172 -62.22 -10.39 24.97
N LEU A 173 -61.49 -11.48 24.75
CA LEU A 173 -61.99 -12.84 24.93
C LEU A 173 -62.35 -13.13 26.40
N GLU A 174 -61.52 -12.68 27.35
CA GLU A 174 -61.78 -12.80 28.78
C GLU A 174 -63.03 -12.00 29.20
N GLU A 175 -63.19 -10.76 28.75
CA GLU A 175 -64.38 -9.94 28.99
C GLU A 175 -65.64 -10.60 28.42
N MET A 176 -65.57 -11.13 27.19
CA MET A 176 -66.69 -11.87 26.61
C MET A 176 -67.02 -13.15 27.38
N ALA A 177 -66.00 -13.87 27.89
CA ALA A 177 -66.20 -15.04 28.72
C ALA A 177 -66.85 -14.67 30.07
N LEU A 178 -66.44 -13.57 30.69
CA LEU A 178 -67.04 -13.06 31.93
C LEU A 178 -68.49 -12.66 31.71
N LYS A 179 -68.78 -11.96 30.60
CA LYS A 179 -70.16 -11.60 30.22
C LYS A 179 -71.04 -12.83 29.99
N ARG A 180 -70.54 -13.86 29.30
CA ARG A 180 -71.25 -15.13 29.14
C ARG A 180 -71.52 -15.84 30.48
N LYS A 181 -70.56 -15.81 31.40
CA LYS A 181 -70.76 -16.33 32.76
C LYS A 181 -71.86 -15.55 33.49
N GLN A 182 -71.82 -14.22 33.40
CA GLN A 182 -72.84 -13.35 34.00
C GLN A 182 -74.24 -13.62 33.41
N ASP A 183 -74.36 -13.69 32.09
CA ASP A 183 -75.61 -14.01 31.40
C ASP A 183 -76.14 -15.39 31.81
N SER A 184 -75.26 -16.37 32.00
CA SER A 184 -75.62 -17.70 32.50
C SER A 184 -76.11 -17.66 33.95
N ILE A 185 -75.44 -16.90 34.82
CA ILE A 185 -75.86 -16.70 36.22
C ILE A 185 -77.24 -16.02 36.25
N SER A 186 -77.46 -14.96 35.46
CA SER A 186 -78.74 -14.27 35.38
C SER A 186 -79.87 -15.17 34.87
N LYS A 187 -79.60 -16.06 33.91
CA LYS A 187 -80.57 -17.07 33.44
C LYS A 187 -80.94 -18.08 34.52
N ILE A 188 -79.96 -18.53 35.31
CA ILE A 188 -80.20 -19.45 36.44
C ILE A 188 -81.04 -18.77 37.51
N GLN A 189 -80.70 -17.54 37.90
CA GLN A 189 -81.47 -16.75 38.87
C GLN A 189 -82.91 -16.50 38.41
N ALA A 190 -83.13 -16.20 37.13
CA ALA A 190 -84.47 -16.04 36.58
C ALA A 190 -85.29 -17.35 36.59
N ALA A 191 -84.65 -18.49 36.32
CA ALA A 191 -85.30 -19.79 36.39
C ALA A 191 -85.65 -20.17 37.85
N GLU A 192 -84.77 -19.87 38.80
CA GLU A 192 -84.98 -20.11 40.23
C GLU A 192 -86.11 -19.24 40.80
N ALA A 193 -86.16 -17.96 40.45
CA ALA A 193 -87.26 -17.06 40.83
C ALA A 193 -88.62 -17.55 40.28
N LYS A 194 -88.63 -18.06 39.04
CA LYS A 194 -89.84 -18.63 38.42
C LYS A 194 -90.28 -19.93 39.10
N ALA A 195 -89.34 -20.78 39.51
CA ALA A 195 -89.62 -22.00 40.26
C ALA A 195 -90.17 -21.69 41.66
N LEU A 196 -89.58 -20.71 42.35
CA LEU A 196 -90.04 -20.26 43.67
C LEU A 196 -91.45 -19.66 43.61
N ALA A 197 -91.74 -18.82 42.61
CA ALA A 197 -93.07 -18.26 42.40
C ALA A 197 -94.12 -19.37 42.18
N LYS A 198 -93.79 -20.39 41.39
CA LYS A 198 -94.67 -21.55 41.17
C LYS A 198 -94.87 -22.39 42.43
N GLN A 199 -93.85 -22.50 43.28
CA GLN A 199 -93.94 -23.21 44.56
C GLN A 199 -94.83 -22.46 45.56
N GLN A 200 -94.69 -21.13 45.65
CA GLN A 200 -95.56 -20.28 46.47
C GLN A 200 -97.02 -20.34 46.00
N GLU A 201 -97.27 -20.33 44.69
CA GLU A 201 -98.61 -20.49 44.12
C GLU A 201 -99.22 -21.85 44.49
N LEU A 202 -98.45 -22.94 44.39
CA LEU A 202 -98.89 -24.28 44.79
C LEU A 202 -99.17 -24.37 46.30
N GLU A 203 -98.38 -23.70 47.13
CA GLU A 203 -98.56 -23.65 48.58
C GLU A 203 -99.81 -22.84 48.96
N GLN A 204 -100.06 -21.71 48.30
CA GLN A 204 -101.31 -20.96 48.43
C GLN A 204 -102.53 -21.80 48.03
N GLN A 205 -102.44 -22.56 46.93
CA GLN A 205 -103.49 -23.50 46.54
C GLN A 205 -103.71 -24.58 47.61
N ARG A 206 -102.64 -25.10 48.23
CA ARG A 206 -102.72 -26.09 49.31
C ARG A 206 -103.34 -25.52 50.60
N LEU A 207 -102.98 -24.30 50.97
CA LEU A 207 -103.59 -23.60 52.12
C LEU A 207 -105.07 -23.27 51.85
N ALA A 208 -105.42 -22.85 50.63
CA ALA A 208 -106.80 -22.64 50.22
C ALA A 208 -107.62 -23.94 50.23
N ALA A 209 -107.03 -25.05 49.79
CA ALA A 209 -107.66 -26.37 49.87
C ALA A 209 -107.85 -26.84 51.32
N LEU A 210 -106.86 -26.64 52.20
CA LEU A 210 -106.99 -26.92 53.64
C LEU A 210 -108.04 -26.02 54.31
N ALA A 211 -108.15 -24.74 53.91
CA ALA A 211 -109.20 -23.85 54.39
C ALA A 211 -110.59 -24.29 53.89
N ALA A 212 -110.70 -24.75 52.65
CA ALA A 212 -111.93 -25.33 52.12
C ALA A 212 -112.31 -26.65 52.81
N GLN A 213 -111.32 -27.46 53.18
CA GLN A 213 -111.52 -28.68 53.97
C GLN A 213 -111.96 -28.36 55.40
N ARG A 214 -111.32 -27.39 56.08
CA ARG A 214 -111.79 -26.88 57.38
C ARG A 214 -113.21 -26.31 57.33
N LYS A 215 -113.64 -25.72 56.21
CA LYS A 215 -115.03 -25.28 56.00
C LYS A 215 -116.01 -26.44 55.81
N LYS A 216 -115.57 -27.58 55.28
CA LYS A 216 -116.37 -28.82 55.22
C LYS A 216 -116.41 -29.55 56.56
N ASP A 217 -115.33 -29.48 57.34
CA ASP A 217 -115.24 -30.09 58.66
C ASP A 217 -115.94 -29.23 59.75
N SER A 218 -116.19 -27.94 59.49
CA SER A 218 -116.95 -27.04 60.39
C SER A 218 -118.47 -27.02 60.16
N ILE A 219 -119.00 -27.91 59.31
CA ILE A 219 -120.47 -28.12 59.11
C ILE A 219 -120.74 -29.64 59.17
N ALA A 220 -120.19 -30.30 60.18
CA ALA A 220 -120.45 -31.72 60.45
C ALA A 220 -120.46 -32.05 61.95
N GLU A 221 -120.89 -31.11 62.79
CA GLU A 221 -121.27 -31.39 64.18
C GLU A 221 -122.65 -30.78 64.50
N VAL A 222 -123.61 -31.68 64.75
CA VAL A 222 -124.90 -31.49 65.42
C VAL A 222 -126.02 -30.77 64.64
N ARG A 223 -126.75 -31.54 63.83
CA ARG A 223 -128.21 -31.69 64.01
C ARG A 223 -128.61 -33.15 63.79
N ALA A 224 -128.42 -33.92 64.85
CA ALA A 224 -129.11 -35.18 65.03
C ALA A 224 -130.48 -34.89 65.66
N ALA A 225 -131.51 -35.49 65.06
CA ALA A 225 -132.68 -36.06 65.74
C ALA A 225 -133.65 -35.04 66.40
N GLU A 226 -134.97 -35.13 66.34
CA GLU A 226 -135.88 -36.23 66.07
C GLU A 226 -137.18 -35.63 65.52
N ALA A 227 -137.70 -36.21 64.44
CA ALA A 227 -139.15 -36.38 64.32
C ALA A 227 -139.38 -37.65 63.51
N LYS A 228 -139.02 -38.76 64.16
CA LYS A 228 -139.63 -40.07 63.92
C LYS A 228 -141.15 -39.90 64.07
N ALA A 229 -141.84 -39.77 62.97
CA ALA A 229 -143.24 -40.16 62.87
C ALA A 229 -143.38 -40.97 61.59
N LEU A 230 -143.08 -42.26 61.77
CA LEU A 230 -143.84 -43.35 61.21
C LEU A 230 -144.08 -43.32 59.70
N ALA A 231 -143.22 -44.07 59.02
CA ALA A 231 -143.63 -44.89 57.91
C ALA A 231 -144.96 -45.60 58.19
N LYS A 232 -145.94 -45.41 57.30
CA LYS A 232 -146.79 -46.47 56.74
C LYS A 232 -147.76 -45.85 55.73
N GLN A 233 -147.98 -46.57 54.63
CA GLN A 233 -148.79 -46.25 53.44
C GLN A 233 -148.08 -45.26 52.48
N GLN A 234 -147.35 -45.67 51.45
CA GLN A 234 -147.66 -46.65 50.42
C GLN A 234 -149.12 -46.64 49.96
N GLU A 235 -149.25 -46.48 48.64
CA GLU A 235 -150.37 -47.02 47.87
C GLU A 235 -151.75 -46.56 48.31
N LEU A 236 -152.09 -45.36 47.88
CA LEU A 236 -153.21 -45.22 46.96
C LEU A 236 -152.79 -44.11 45.98
N GLU A 237 -152.51 -44.47 44.74
CA GLU A 237 -153.56 -44.37 43.74
C GLU A 237 -153.75 -42.88 43.42
N GLN A 238 -152.94 -42.33 42.51
CA GLN A 238 -153.29 -42.53 41.09
C GLN A 238 -154.78 -42.78 40.91
N GLN A 239 -155.62 -41.76 41.08
CA GLN A 239 -156.78 -41.50 40.20
C GLN A 239 -157.64 -40.38 40.77
N ARG A 240 -157.09 -39.18 40.65
CA ARG A 240 -157.79 -38.10 39.94
C ARG A 240 -156.72 -37.34 39.13
N ILE A 241 -156.07 -37.92 38.12
CA ILE A 241 -156.61 -38.12 36.76
C ILE A 241 -157.92 -37.39 36.52
N ALA A 242 -157.90 -36.54 35.51
CA ALA A 242 -159.07 -36.10 34.75
C ALA A 242 -160.18 -35.49 35.62
N ALA A 243 -160.38 -34.20 35.51
CA ALA A 243 -161.39 -33.70 34.58
C ALA A 243 -161.46 -32.19 34.83
N LEU A 244 -161.42 -31.30 33.85
CA LEU A 244 -161.54 -31.40 32.41
C LEU A 244 -160.68 -30.26 31.85
N ALA A 245 -159.74 -30.51 30.95
CA ALA A 245 -159.98 -30.92 29.58
C ALA A 245 -160.66 -29.83 28.73
N ALA A 246 -159.94 -29.52 27.65
CA ALA A 246 -160.36 -28.83 26.44
C ALA A 246 -160.50 -27.30 26.57
N GLN A 247 -159.87 -26.48 25.73
CA GLN A 247 -159.79 -26.71 24.29
C GLN A 247 -158.77 -25.78 23.59
N ARG A 248 -157.93 -26.41 22.73
CA ARG A 248 -157.23 -25.87 21.52
C ARG A 248 -156.01 -24.95 21.73
N LYS A 249 -154.94 -24.97 20.92
CA LYS A 249 -154.26 -25.90 19.97
C LYS A 249 -153.07 -25.07 19.40
N LYS A 250 -151.92 -25.72 19.10
CA LYS A 250 -150.85 -25.35 18.12
C LYS A 250 -149.95 -24.13 18.46
N ASP A 251 -148.63 -24.05 18.21
CA ASP A 251 -147.56 -24.81 17.52
C ASP A 251 -146.22 -24.46 18.25
N SER A 252 -145.24 -25.33 18.51
CA SER A 252 -144.23 -26.01 17.66
C SER A 252 -143.29 -25.10 16.84
N ILE A 253 -141.97 -25.37 16.99
CA ILE A 253 -140.81 -25.04 16.13
C ILE A 253 -140.07 -23.71 16.42
N ALA A 254 -138.98 -23.76 17.22
CA ALA A 254 -137.87 -22.78 17.12
C ALA A 254 -136.52 -23.16 17.79
N GLU A 255 -136.41 -24.17 18.67
CA GLU A 255 -135.22 -24.27 19.55
C GLU A 255 -134.08 -25.22 19.14
N VAL A 256 -134.22 -26.02 18.07
CA VAL A 256 -133.17 -26.99 17.71
C VAL A 256 -132.09 -26.40 16.77
N ARG A 257 -132.32 -25.26 16.09
CA ARG A 257 -131.36 -24.69 15.12
C ARG A 257 -130.29 -23.76 15.72
N ALA A 258 -130.46 -23.28 16.96
CA ALA A 258 -129.51 -22.35 17.58
C ALA A 258 -128.35 -23.06 18.30
N ALA A 259 -128.54 -24.32 18.71
CA ALA A 259 -127.52 -25.10 19.42
C ALA A 259 -126.49 -25.75 18.47
N GLU A 260 -126.91 -26.25 17.31
CA GLU A 260 -125.99 -26.84 16.32
C GLU A 260 -125.11 -25.81 15.61
N ALA A 261 -125.63 -24.62 15.30
CA ALA A 261 -124.87 -23.56 14.63
C ALA A 261 -123.69 -23.03 15.49
N LYS A 262 -123.85 -22.97 16.82
CA LYS A 262 -122.77 -22.57 17.74
C LYS A 262 -121.73 -23.65 17.95
N ALA A 263 -122.11 -24.93 17.89
CA ALA A 263 -121.17 -26.04 18.00
C ALA A 263 -120.28 -26.14 16.75
N LEU A 264 -120.85 -25.97 15.55
CA LEU A 264 -120.11 -26.02 14.29
C LEU A 264 -119.14 -24.84 14.13
N ALA A 265 -119.54 -23.63 14.52
CA ALA A 265 -118.69 -22.44 14.46
C ALA A 265 -117.44 -22.55 15.36
N ARG A 266 -117.60 -23.10 16.58
CA ARG A 266 -116.48 -23.35 17.51
C ARG A 266 -115.50 -24.38 16.98
N GLN A 267 -116.00 -25.40 16.27
CA GLN A 267 -115.18 -26.45 15.69
C GLN A 267 -114.35 -25.93 14.51
N GLN A 268 -114.94 -25.09 13.65
CA GLN A 268 -114.23 -24.44 12.54
C GLN A 268 -113.17 -23.44 13.03
N GLU A 269 -113.43 -22.69 14.10
CA GLU A 269 -112.47 -21.73 14.67
C GLU A 269 -111.24 -22.42 15.28
N LEU A 270 -111.43 -23.54 16.00
CA LEU A 270 -110.33 -24.36 16.53
C LEU A 270 -109.50 -25.01 15.41
N GLU A 271 -110.12 -25.41 14.32
CA GLU A 271 -109.43 -26.00 13.16
C GLU A 271 -108.63 -24.95 12.38
N GLN A 272 -109.16 -23.74 12.22
CA GLN A 272 -108.42 -22.60 11.65
C GLN A 272 -107.22 -22.21 12.52
N GLN A 273 -107.36 -22.19 13.85
CA GLN A 273 -106.25 -21.93 14.76
C GLN A 273 -105.15 -23.01 14.67
N ARG A 274 -105.54 -24.28 14.49
CA ARG A 274 -104.60 -25.40 14.29
C ARG A 274 -103.85 -25.28 12.97
N ILE A 275 -104.54 -24.94 11.88
CA ILE A 275 -103.92 -24.74 10.56
C ILE A 275 -102.98 -23.53 10.58
N ALA A 276 -103.37 -22.44 11.24
CA ALA A 276 -102.53 -21.25 11.40
C ALA A 276 -101.26 -21.54 12.22
N ALA A 277 -101.37 -22.33 13.30
CA ALA A 277 -100.23 -22.74 14.12
C ALA A 277 -99.25 -23.65 13.34
N LEU A 278 -99.77 -24.62 12.58
CA LEU A 278 -98.95 -25.50 11.72
C LEU A 278 -98.28 -24.74 10.57
N ALA A 279 -98.97 -23.75 9.98
CA ALA A 279 -98.39 -22.89 8.95
C ALA A 279 -97.29 -21.97 9.52
N ALA A 280 -97.46 -21.45 10.74
CA ALA A 280 -96.43 -20.65 11.42
C ALA A 280 -95.19 -21.49 11.79
N GLN A 281 -95.39 -22.76 12.16
CA GLN A 281 -94.30 -23.68 12.45
C GLN A 281 -93.52 -24.07 11.19
N ARG A 282 -94.20 -24.44 10.10
CA ARG A 282 -93.55 -24.72 8.81
C ARG A 282 -92.74 -23.54 8.25
N LYS A 283 -93.20 -22.30 8.46
CA LYS A 283 -92.43 -21.10 8.08
C LYS A 283 -91.15 -20.93 8.91
N LYS A 284 -91.18 -21.23 10.22
CA LYS A 284 -89.98 -21.18 11.06
C LYS A 284 -88.97 -22.26 10.70
N ASP A 285 -89.45 -23.48 10.45
CA ASP A 285 -88.59 -24.61 10.09
C ASP A 285 -87.91 -24.37 8.72
N SER A 286 -88.65 -23.84 7.74
CA SER A 286 -88.11 -23.53 6.41
C SER A 286 -87.11 -22.36 6.42
N ILE A 287 -87.32 -21.34 7.27
CA ILE A 287 -86.35 -20.24 7.45
C ILE A 287 -85.09 -20.74 8.17
N ALA A 288 -85.23 -21.59 9.17
CA ALA A 288 -84.09 -22.17 9.90
C ALA A 288 -83.24 -23.08 8.98
N GLU A 289 -83.88 -23.85 8.11
CA GLU A 289 -83.20 -24.74 7.17
C GLU A 289 -82.42 -23.95 6.09
N ILE A 290 -83.00 -22.84 5.59
CA ILE A 290 -82.33 -21.92 4.65
C ILE A 290 -81.15 -21.21 5.33
N GLN A 291 -81.31 -20.69 6.54
CA GLN A 291 -80.23 -20.02 7.28
C GLN A 291 -79.10 -21.00 7.64
N ALA A 292 -79.41 -22.25 7.98
CA ALA A 292 -78.42 -23.29 8.24
C ALA A 292 -77.65 -23.68 6.96
N ALA A 293 -78.34 -23.78 5.82
CA ALA A 293 -77.71 -24.06 4.52
C ALA A 293 -76.80 -22.91 4.07
N GLU A 294 -77.22 -21.66 4.27
CA GLU A 294 -76.46 -20.47 3.90
C GLU A 294 -75.21 -20.28 4.79
N ALA A 295 -75.33 -20.52 6.10
CA ALA A 295 -74.18 -20.53 7.02
C ALA A 295 -73.17 -21.64 6.68
N LYS A 296 -73.64 -22.82 6.27
CA LYS A 296 -72.79 -23.94 5.87
C LYS A 296 -72.08 -23.70 4.53
N ALA A 297 -72.75 -23.02 3.59
CA ALA A 297 -72.15 -22.58 2.33
C ALA A 297 -71.07 -21.51 2.56
N LEU A 298 -71.34 -20.53 3.42
CA LEU A 298 -70.38 -19.47 3.75
C LEU A 298 -69.14 -20.03 4.49
N ALA A 299 -69.33 -20.94 5.44
CA ALA A 299 -68.22 -21.60 6.13
C ALA A 299 -67.33 -22.39 5.15
N LYS A 300 -67.95 -23.11 4.21
CA LYS A 300 -67.21 -23.87 3.17
C LYS A 300 -66.46 -22.96 2.21
N GLN A 301 -67.02 -21.78 1.89
CA GLN A 301 -66.35 -20.78 1.07
C GLN A 301 -65.15 -20.15 1.78
N GLN A 302 -65.29 -19.81 3.06
CA GLN A 302 -64.19 -19.30 3.89
C GLN A 302 -63.06 -20.33 4.05
N GLU A 303 -63.40 -21.61 4.23
CA GLU A 303 -62.42 -22.70 4.32
C GLU A 303 -61.62 -22.86 3.02
N LEU A 304 -62.30 -22.81 1.86
CA LEU A 304 -61.66 -22.92 0.55
C LEU A 304 -60.73 -21.72 0.28
N GLU A 305 -61.12 -20.53 0.73
CA GLU A 305 -60.33 -19.31 0.59
C GLU A 305 -59.10 -19.32 1.51
N GLN A 306 -59.24 -19.81 2.74
CA GLN A 306 -58.10 -20.07 3.63
C GLN A 306 -57.13 -21.11 3.04
N GLN A 307 -57.64 -22.19 2.45
CA GLN A 307 -56.80 -23.18 1.77
C GLN A 307 -56.05 -22.58 0.57
N ARG A 308 -56.69 -21.71 -0.22
CA ARG A 308 -56.04 -20.98 -1.32
C ARG A 308 -54.94 -20.04 -0.84
N ILE A 309 -55.18 -19.28 0.23
CA ILE A 309 -54.19 -18.37 0.80
C ILE A 309 -53.00 -19.16 1.38
N ALA A 310 -53.27 -20.28 2.06
CA ALA A 310 -52.23 -21.16 2.59
C ALA A 310 -51.39 -21.80 1.47
N ALA A 311 -52.02 -22.24 0.38
CA ALA A 311 -51.33 -22.79 -0.79
C ALA A 311 -50.45 -21.75 -1.49
N LEU A 312 -50.94 -20.53 -1.68
CA LEU A 312 -50.16 -19.42 -2.25
C LEU A 312 -48.98 -19.02 -1.34
N ALA A 313 -49.18 -19.02 -0.01
CA ALA A 313 -48.10 -18.77 0.95
C ALA A 313 -47.04 -19.88 0.93
N ALA A 314 -47.45 -21.15 0.80
CA ALA A 314 -46.54 -22.27 0.67
C ALA A 314 -45.75 -22.23 -0.64
N GLN A 315 -46.39 -21.83 -1.74
CA GLN A 315 -45.73 -21.67 -3.04
C GLN A 315 -44.69 -20.54 -3.01
N ARG A 316 -45.03 -19.37 -2.48
CA ARG A 316 -44.09 -18.25 -2.32
C ARG A 316 -42.87 -18.60 -1.46
N LYS A 317 -43.05 -19.44 -0.42
CA LYS A 317 -41.93 -19.95 0.38
C LYS A 317 -41.01 -20.87 -0.44
N LYS A 318 -41.57 -21.76 -1.26
CA LYS A 318 -40.77 -22.62 -2.15
C LYS A 318 -40.00 -21.81 -3.19
N ASP A 319 -40.65 -20.82 -3.81
CA ASP A 319 -40.01 -19.96 -4.81
C ASP A 319 -38.86 -19.14 -4.21
N SER A 320 -39.05 -18.60 -3.01
CA SER A 320 -38.00 -17.84 -2.30
C SER A 320 -36.81 -18.73 -1.89
N ILE A 321 -37.06 -19.98 -1.46
CA ILE A 321 -35.98 -20.93 -1.14
C ILE A 321 -35.21 -21.30 -2.42
N ALA A 322 -35.90 -21.53 -3.53
CA ALA A 322 -35.27 -21.85 -4.81
C ALA A 322 -34.40 -20.70 -5.33
N GLU A 323 -34.85 -19.45 -5.15
CA GLU A 323 -34.09 -18.25 -5.53
C GLU A 323 -32.82 -18.07 -4.67
N ILE A 324 -32.91 -18.32 -3.35
CA ILE A 324 -31.76 -18.31 -2.44
C ILE A 324 -30.75 -19.39 -2.82
N GLN A 325 -31.20 -20.62 -3.07
CA GLN A 325 -30.33 -21.72 -3.49
C GLN A 325 -29.65 -21.46 -4.83
N ALA A 326 -30.36 -20.84 -5.80
CA ALA A 326 -29.78 -20.43 -7.07
C ALA A 326 -28.73 -19.31 -6.91
N ALA A 327 -28.95 -18.37 -5.99
CA ALA A 327 -27.99 -17.32 -5.68
C ALA A 327 -26.73 -17.86 -4.97
N GLU A 328 -26.89 -18.82 -4.06
CA GLU A 328 -25.78 -19.51 -3.38
C GLU A 328 -24.94 -20.32 -4.36
N ALA A 329 -25.56 -21.10 -5.26
CA ALA A 329 -24.86 -21.85 -6.28
C ALA A 329 -24.05 -20.94 -7.23
N LYS A 330 -24.60 -19.78 -7.61
CA LYS A 330 -23.88 -18.78 -8.43
C LYS A 330 -22.66 -18.21 -7.69
N ARG A 331 -22.81 -17.86 -6.40
CA ARG A 331 -21.69 -17.37 -5.58
C ARG A 331 -20.58 -18.41 -5.42
N GLU A 332 -20.94 -19.68 -5.29
CA GLU A 332 -19.97 -20.77 -5.17
C GLU A 332 -19.18 -20.98 -6.49
N ILE A 333 -19.84 -20.85 -7.64
CA ILE A 333 -19.20 -20.90 -8.95
C ILE A 333 -18.25 -19.72 -9.16
N GLU A 334 -18.67 -18.50 -8.80
CA GLU A 334 -17.81 -17.32 -8.87
C GLU A 334 -16.60 -17.43 -7.94
N LEU A 335 -16.79 -17.93 -6.72
CA LEU A 335 -15.71 -18.17 -5.77
C LEU A 335 -14.70 -19.19 -6.32
N LYS A 336 -15.17 -20.30 -6.90
CA LYS A 336 -14.30 -21.30 -7.53
C LYS A 336 -13.49 -20.72 -8.70
N LYS A 337 -14.13 -19.92 -9.56
CA LYS A 337 -13.43 -19.23 -10.67
C LYS A 337 -12.38 -18.25 -10.17
N ALA A 338 -12.69 -17.45 -9.16
CA ALA A 338 -11.74 -16.51 -8.57
C ALA A 338 -10.53 -17.23 -7.94
N LEU A 339 -10.77 -18.36 -7.25
CA LEU A 339 -9.72 -19.16 -6.64
C LEU A 339 -8.82 -19.82 -7.69
N GLU A 340 -9.38 -20.24 -8.81
CA GLU A 340 -8.63 -20.83 -9.93
C GLU A 340 -7.79 -19.80 -10.69
N GLN A 341 -8.31 -18.58 -10.88
CA GLN A 341 -7.52 -17.45 -11.38
C GLN A 341 -6.35 -17.13 -10.45
N GLN A 342 -6.59 -17.07 -9.14
CA GLN A 342 -5.53 -16.82 -8.17
C GLN A 342 -4.42 -17.89 -8.20
N LYS A 343 -4.79 -19.16 -8.39
CA LYS A 343 -3.83 -20.26 -8.57
C LYS A 343 -3.01 -20.12 -9.85
N GLN A 344 -3.63 -19.72 -10.96
CA GLN A 344 -2.92 -19.49 -12.23
C GLN A 344 -1.94 -18.32 -12.12
N GLU A 345 -2.35 -17.20 -11.53
CA GLU A 345 -1.48 -16.04 -11.31
C GLU A 345 -0.29 -16.38 -10.40
N ALA A 346 -0.51 -17.15 -9.33
CA ALA A 346 0.55 -17.62 -8.46
C ALA A 346 1.54 -18.54 -9.18
N LEU A 347 1.04 -19.42 -10.06
CA LEU A 347 1.88 -20.31 -10.87
C LEU A 347 2.72 -19.52 -11.89
N GLU A 348 2.14 -18.51 -12.53
CA GLU A 348 2.88 -17.63 -13.44
C GLU A 348 3.94 -16.78 -12.72
N ALA A 349 3.60 -16.24 -11.55
CA ALA A 349 4.56 -15.52 -10.70
C ALA A 349 5.75 -16.42 -10.32
N LYS A 350 5.47 -17.68 -9.96
CA LYS A 350 6.52 -18.67 -9.68
C LYS A 350 7.39 -18.96 -10.91
N LYS A 351 6.79 -19.17 -12.09
CA LYS A 351 7.55 -19.36 -13.35
C LYS A 351 8.45 -18.17 -13.70
N LYS A 352 7.98 -16.95 -13.45
CA LYS A 352 8.78 -15.71 -13.65
C LYS A 352 9.96 -15.66 -12.69
N LEU A 353 9.75 -16.00 -11.41
CA LEU A 353 10.82 -16.07 -10.42
C LEU A 353 11.87 -17.14 -10.78
N ASP A 354 11.44 -18.32 -11.19
CA ASP A 354 12.35 -19.40 -11.62
C ASP A 354 13.15 -19.01 -12.87
N SER A 355 12.55 -18.26 -13.80
CA SER A 355 13.24 -17.76 -15.00
C SER A 355 14.28 -16.70 -14.66
N ILE A 356 13.99 -15.80 -13.72
CA ILE A 356 14.93 -14.79 -13.23
C ILE A 356 16.10 -15.47 -12.49
N ALA A 357 15.81 -16.51 -11.69
CA ALA A 357 16.84 -17.29 -11.00
C ALA A 357 17.79 -17.97 -12.01
N LYS A 358 17.25 -18.62 -13.04
CA LYS A 358 18.03 -19.23 -14.13
C LYS A 358 18.87 -18.20 -14.89
N ALA A 359 18.34 -17.01 -15.16
CA ALA A 359 19.09 -15.94 -15.83
C ALA A 359 20.27 -15.45 -14.99
N LYS A 360 20.07 -15.23 -13.68
CA LYS A 360 21.14 -14.85 -12.75
C LYS A 360 22.21 -15.92 -12.62
N GLU A 361 21.82 -17.19 -12.64
CA GLU A 361 22.77 -18.30 -12.54
C GLU A 361 23.59 -18.45 -13.83
N ALA A 362 22.98 -18.26 -14.99
CA ALA A 362 23.68 -18.22 -16.27
C ALA A 362 24.67 -17.04 -16.36
N GLU A 363 24.28 -15.86 -15.86
CA GLU A 363 25.16 -14.68 -15.79
C GLU A 363 26.36 -14.92 -14.87
N LYS A 364 26.12 -15.52 -13.68
CA LYS A 364 27.17 -15.90 -12.75
C LYS A 364 28.15 -16.91 -13.35
N GLN A 365 27.65 -17.90 -14.10
CA GLN A 365 28.50 -18.86 -14.82
C GLN A 365 29.32 -18.20 -15.93
N LYS A 366 28.73 -17.24 -16.66
CA LYS A 366 29.44 -16.49 -17.70
C LYS A 366 30.58 -15.66 -17.10
N LEU A 367 30.30 -14.95 -16.00
CA LEU A 367 31.31 -14.18 -15.27
C LEU A 367 32.43 -15.08 -14.74
N ALA A 368 32.11 -16.26 -14.22
CA ALA A 368 33.11 -17.21 -13.74
C ALA A 368 34.04 -17.69 -14.88
N ARG A 369 33.51 -17.97 -16.07
CA ARG A 369 34.31 -18.36 -17.24
C ARG A 369 35.19 -17.22 -17.73
N GLU A 370 34.68 -15.99 -17.77
CA GLU A 370 35.47 -14.81 -18.13
C GLU A 370 36.62 -14.58 -17.15
N LEU A 371 36.37 -14.75 -15.84
CA LEU A 371 37.40 -14.63 -14.80
C LEU A 371 38.47 -15.71 -14.92
N GLU A 372 38.08 -16.96 -15.24
CA GLU A 372 39.02 -18.06 -15.46
C GLU A 372 39.88 -17.81 -16.71
N LEU A 373 39.28 -17.32 -17.80
CA LEU A 373 40.00 -16.98 -19.02
C LEU A 373 41.02 -15.86 -18.76
N ALA A 374 40.63 -14.81 -18.03
CA ALA A 374 41.52 -13.73 -17.64
C ALA A 374 42.68 -14.23 -16.77
N ARG A 375 42.43 -15.16 -15.83
CA ARG A 375 43.49 -15.79 -15.03
C ARG A 375 44.47 -16.57 -15.89
N LYS A 376 43.99 -17.36 -16.86
CA LYS A 376 44.86 -18.10 -17.80
C LYS A 376 45.72 -17.16 -18.65
N GLN A 377 45.14 -16.04 -19.12
CA GLN A 377 45.90 -15.03 -19.86
C GLN A 377 46.99 -14.38 -19.00
N VAL A 378 46.70 -14.07 -17.73
CA VAL A 378 47.69 -13.51 -16.80
C VAL A 378 48.80 -14.53 -16.50
N GLU A 379 48.47 -15.79 -16.28
CA GLU A 379 49.44 -16.89 -16.11
C GLU A 379 50.35 -17.05 -17.35
N GLU A 380 49.77 -17.04 -18.55
CA GLU A 380 50.53 -17.15 -19.80
C GLU A 380 51.46 -15.94 -20.00
N LEU A 381 50.98 -14.73 -19.70
CA LEU A 381 51.80 -13.52 -19.73
C LEU A 381 52.93 -13.57 -18.68
N LYS A 382 52.66 -14.10 -17.49
CA LYS A 382 53.69 -14.32 -16.47
C LYS A 382 54.72 -15.34 -16.94
N ALA A 383 54.30 -16.45 -17.53
CA ALA A 383 55.20 -17.47 -18.07
C ALA A 383 56.08 -16.93 -19.20
N LYS A 384 55.50 -16.12 -20.11
CA LYS A 384 56.25 -15.40 -21.15
C LYS A 384 57.28 -14.44 -20.54
N ARG A 385 56.88 -13.62 -19.56
CA ARG A 385 57.81 -12.71 -18.86
C ARG A 385 58.93 -13.45 -18.14
N ILE A 386 58.64 -14.58 -17.50
CA ILE A 386 59.65 -15.42 -16.84
C ILE A 386 60.63 -15.96 -17.89
N LYS A 387 60.14 -16.44 -19.03
CA LYS A 387 60.97 -16.93 -20.14
C LYS A 387 61.85 -15.82 -20.72
N ASP A 388 61.31 -14.63 -20.92
CA ASP A 388 62.04 -13.46 -21.42
C ASP A 388 63.10 -12.98 -20.42
N SER A 389 62.78 -13.01 -19.12
CA SER A 389 63.73 -12.70 -18.05
C SER A 389 64.85 -13.73 -17.94
N ILE A 390 64.55 -15.03 -18.08
CA ILE A 390 65.55 -16.10 -18.13
C ILE A 390 66.46 -15.89 -19.34
N ALA A 391 65.90 -15.62 -20.53
CA ALA A 391 66.69 -15.36 -21.73
C ALA A 391 67.60 -14.12 -21.58
N LYS A 392 67.12 -13.05 -20.95
CA LYS A 392 67.93 -11.87 -20.62
C LYS A 392 69.05 -12.18 -19.61
N LEU A 393 68.76 -12.99 -18.59
CA LEU A 393 69.76 -13.41 -17.61
C LEU A 393 70.83 -14.31 -18.24
N GLU A 394 70.45 -15.24 -19.12
CA GLU A 394 71.39 -16.08 -19.87
C GLU A 394 72.26 -15.26 -20.82
N ALA A 395 71.68 -14.28 -21.51
CA ALA A 395 72.43 -13.35 -22.36
C ALA A 395 73.40 -12.49 -21.54
N SER A 396 72.95 -11.97 -20.39
CA SER A 396 73.78 -11.19 -19.48
C SER A 396 74.88 -12.02 -18.83
N LYS A 397 74.61 -13.31 -18.56
CA LYS A 397 75.59 -14.27 -18.04
C LYS A 397 76.67 -14.57 -19.06
N ARG A 398 76.32 -14.78 -20.34
CA ARG A 398 77.31 -14.94 -21.43
C ARG A 398 78.18 -13.69 -21.61
N LEU A 399 77.61 -12.51 -21.42
CA LEU A 399 78.31 -11.23 -21.45
C LEU A 399 79.24 -11.02 -20.24
N LEU A 400 78.91 -11.63 -19.10
CA LEU A 400 79.73 -11.64 -17.88
C LEU A 400 80.82 -12.72 -17.96
N GLU A 401 80.54 -13.87 -18.55
CA GLU A 401 81.51 -14.94 -18.81
C GLU A 401 82.55 -14.47 -19.84
N SER A 402 82.16 -13.74 -20.90
CA SER A 402 83.10 -13.12 -21.83
C SER A 402 83.95 -12.01 -21.20
N LYS A 403 83.40 -11.29 -20.21
CA LYS A 403 84.13 -10.27 -19.43
C LYS A 403 85.02 -10.90 -18.35
N GLN A 404 84.62 -12.02 -17.77
CA GLN A 404 85.44 -12.79 -16.83
C GLN A 404 86.62 -13.48 -17.53
N GLU A 405 86.47 -13.90 -18.79
CA GLU A 405 87.59 -14.35 -19.61
C GLU A 405 88.59 -13.22 -19.94
N GLU A 406 88.13 -11.96 -20.00
CA GLU A 406 88.98 -10.75 -20.06
C GLU A 406 89.64 -10.40 -18.70
N ASP A 407 88.94 -10.63 -17.58
CA ASP A 407 89.38 -10.21 -16.23
C ASP A 407 90.22 -11.27 -15.47
N ILE A 408 90.50 -12.46 -16.03
CA ILE A 408 91.47 -13.43 -15.47
C ILE A 408 92.90 -13.01 -15.87
N SER A 409 93.26 -11.79 -15.50
CA SER A 409 94.61 -11.25 -15.44
C SER A 409 94.61 -10.20 -14.35
N ILE A 410 94.70 -10.61 -13.08
CA ILE A 410 95.30 -9.90 -11.94
C ILE A 410 94.74 -10.49 -10.62
N ASN A 411 95.58 -11.37 -10.07
CA ASN A 411 95.94 -11.61 -8.68
C ASN A 411 94.91 -11.81 -7.53
N LYS A 412 95.38 -12.65 -6.60
CA LYS A 412 94.69 -13.46 -5.60
C LYS A 412 94.52 -12.80 -4.22
N ASN A 413 93.47 -13.29 -3.54
CA ASN A 413 93.30 -13.56 -2.11
C ASN A 413 93.31 -12.40 -1.08
N THR A 414 92.24 -12.25 -0.29
CA THR A 414 92.21 -12.70 1.14
C THR A 414 90.81 -12.66 1.76
N LYS A 415 90.69 -13.28 2.94
CA LYS A 415 89.54 -13.99 3.53
C LYS A 415 88.52 -13.12 4.31
N THR A 416 87.26 -13.58 4.24
CA THR A 416 86.25 -13.83 5.30
C THR A 416 86.70 -13.56 6.74
N SER A 417 85.94 -12.83 7.59
CA SER A 417 84.94 -13.47 8.46
C SER A 417 83.95 -12.50 9.18
N LYS A 418 83.82 -11.22 8.80
CA LYS A 418 82.75 -10.33 9.31
C LYS A 418 81.49 -10.26 8.43
N ALA A 419 81.52 -10.92 7.27
CA ALA A 419 80.44 -10.86 6.27
C ALA A 419 79.24 -11.77 6.59
N GLN A 420 79.42 -12.88 7.34
CA GLN A 420 78.33 -13.85 7.55
C GLN A 420 77.35 -13.45 8.66
N GLU A 421 77.78 -12.69 9.67
CA GLU A 421 76.88 -12.19 10.71
C GLU A 421 76.02 -11.01 10.19
N VAL A 422 76.61 -10.16 9.33
CA VAL A 422 75.90 -9.09 8.60
C VAL A 422 74.90 -9.68 7.60
N LEU A 423 75.28 -10.73 6.86
CA LEU A 423 74.42 -11.36 5.85
C LEU A 423 73.23 -12.14 6.46
N GLN A 424 73.40 -12.71 7.66
CA GLN A 424 72.29 -13.37 8.39
C GLN A 424 71.33 -12.35 9.02
N LYS A 425 71.84 -11.25 9.56
CA LYS A 425 71.01 -10.13 10.05
C LYS A 425 70.25 -9.45 8.89
N GLN A 426 70.92 -9.26 7.75
CA GLN A 426 70.30 -8.78 6.51
C GLN A 426 69.25 -9.75 5.96
N LYS A 427 69.48 -11.07 5.99
CA LYS A 427 68.47 -12.05 5.55
C LYS A 427 67.24 -12.11 6.46
N ALA A 428 67.40 -11.89 7.77
CA ALA A 428 66.28 -11.79 8.71
C ALA A 428 65.50 -10.47 8.55
N ASP A 429 66.19 -9.34 8.35
CA ASP A 429 65.57 -8.03 8.04
C ASP A 429 64.84 -8.03 6.69
N VAL A 430 65.43 -8.66 5.66
CA VAL A 430 64.79 -8.79 4.34
C VAL A 430 63.55 -9.69 4.42
N SER A 431 63.59 -10.77 5.19
CA SER A 431 62.44 -11.66 5.46
C SER A 431 61.31 -10.96 6.23
N ALA A 432 61.65 -10.16 7.25
CA ALA A 432 60.68 -9.35 8.01
C ALA A 432 60.12 -8.19 7.17
N SER A 433 60.95 -7.54 6.35
CA SER A 433 60.55 -6.49 5.40
C SER A 433 59.60 -7.06 4.33
N LEU A 434 59.87 -8.25 3.77
CA LEU A 434 58.98 -8.91 2.81
C LEU A 434 57.59 -9.22 3.41
N LYS A 435 57.52 -9.69 4.67
CA LYS A 435 56.23 -9.88 5.36
C LYS A 435 55.47 -8.57 5.60
N PHE A 436 56.17 -7.46 5.83
CA PHE A 436 55.58 -6.13 5.97
C PHE A 436 55.07 -5.56 4.63
N ARG A 437 55.62 -6.01 3.50
CA ARG A 437 55.19 -5.63 2.14
C ARG A 437 53.91 -6.33 1.69
N ASP A 438 53.65 -7.55 2.16
CA ASP A 438 52.47 -8.31 1.73
C ASP A 438 51.14 -7.90 2.40
N SER A 439 51.20 -7.29 3.59
CA SER A 439 50.02 -6.89 4.37
C SER A 439 49.85 -5.37 4.52
N CYS A 440 48.61 -4.90 4.56
CA CYS A 440 48.28 -3.49 4.76
C CYS A 440 48.32 -3.13 6.25
N HIS A 441 49.07 -2.10 6.61
CA HIS A 441 49.15 -1.57 7.97
C HIS A 441 48.60 -0.15 7.99
N TYR A 442 47.88 0.19 9.06
CA TYR A 442 47.04 1.39 9.09
C TYR A 442 47.25 2.18 10.38
N GLN A 443 47.47 3.48 10.23
CA GLN A 443 47.35 4.46 11.32
C GLN A 443 45.88 4.73 11.63
N ILE A 444 45.04 4.80 10.58
CA ILE A 444 43.61 5.04 10.68
C ILE A 444 42.91 4.05 9.77
N ASN A 445 41.93 3.32 10.29
CA ASN A 445 41.03 2.48 9.50
C ASN A 445 39.66 2.48 10.18
N GLU A 446 39.03 3.64 10.15
CA GLU A 446 37.81 3.92 10.88
C GLU A 446 36.64 4.09 9.93
N TYR A 447 35.48 3.62 10.37
CA TYR A 447 34.22 3.81 9.65
C TYR A 447 33.28 4.64 10.52
N ASP A 448 33.01 5.85 10.05
CA ASP A 448 32.05 6.74 10.69
C ASP A 448 30.63 6.33 10.26
N ARG A 449 29.87 5.79 11.22
CA ARG A 449 28.49 5.34 11.00
C ARG A 449 27.49 6.48 10.81
N PHE A 450 27.79 7.68 11.34
CA PHE A 450 26.91 8.84 11.25
C PHE A 450 26.95 9.44 9.84
N TYR A 451 28.15 9.58 9.28
CA TYR A 451 28.33 10.14 7.94
C TYR A 451 28.43 9.09 6.83
N ASN A 452 28.48 7.79 7.17
CA ASN A 452 28.69 6.69 6.23
C ASN A 452 29.99 6.88 5.40
N ILE A 453 31.06 7.32 6.08
CA ILE A 453 32.36 7.60 5.48
C ILE A 453 33.41 6.70 6.11
N ARG A 454 34.15 5.98 5.28
CA ARG A 454 35.35 5.25 5.70
C ARG A 454 36.58 6.14 5.51
N THR A 455 37.37 6.25 6.57
CA THR A 455 38.66 6.94 6.57
C THR A 455 39.77 5.91 6.77
N ILE A 456 40.68 5.84 5.80
CA ILE A 456 41.81 4.93 5.79
C ILE A 456 43.07 5.77 5.65
N ARG A 457 44.06 5.56 6.51
CA ARG A 457 45.42 6.08 6.39
C ARG A 457 46.38 4.94 6.68
N THR A 458 47.26 4.63 5.74
CA THR A 458 48.27 3.60 5.96
C THR A 458 49.39 4.10 6.87
N ASP A 459 50.19 3.18 7.41
CA ASP A 459 51.47 3.54 8.02
C ASP A 459 52.42 4.20 6.99
N ALA A 460 53.41 4.93 7.50
CA ALA A 460 54.47 5.52 6.70
C ALA A 460 55.43 4.42 6.23
N TYR A 461 55.47 4.19 4.91
CA TYR A 461 56.37 3.21 4.31
C TYR A 461 57.64 3.90 3.82
N ASN A 462 58.80 3.43 4.28
CA ASN A 462 60.10 3.88 3.75
C ASN A 462 60.28 3.37 2.33
N ILE A 463 60.35 4.29 1.35
CA ILE A 463 60.52 3.97 -0.07
C ILE A 463 61.97 4.14 -0.53
N ALA A 464 62.65 5.11 0.07
CA ALA A 464 64.07 5.38 -0.10
C ALA A 464 64.62 6.02 1.18
N GLU A 465 65.92 6.27 1.22
CA GLU A 465 66.55 6.97 2.34
C GLU A 465 65.90 8.36 2.55
N HIS A 466 65.45 8.62 3.77
CA HIS A 466 64.72 9.83 4.18
C HIS A 466 63.39 10.10 3.46
N LEU A 467 62.87 9.19 2.62
CA LEU A 467 61.59 9.34 1.92
C LEU A 467 60.58 8.28 2.38
N THR A 468 59.46 8.77 2.92
CA THR A 468 58.32 7.94 3.28
C THR A 468 57.09 8.24 2.43
N VAL A 469 56.26 7.22 2.22
CA VAL A 469 55.00 7.32 1.49
C VAL A 469 53.84 6.74 2.28
N GLU A 470 52.73 7.46 2.30
CA GLU A 470 51.47 7.04 2.93
C GLU A 470 50.32 7.15 1.94
N LEU A 471 49.35 6.23 2.04
CA LEU A 471 48.12 6.26 1.28
C LEU A 471 46.96 6.66 2.18
N TYR A 472 46.11 7.55 1.68
CA TYR A 472 44.99 8.09 2.43
C TYR A 472 43.70 8.08 1.61
N LYS A 473 42.61 7.59 2.19
CA LYS A 473 41.28 7.61 1.61
C LYS A 473 40.26 8.12 2.60
N GLN A 474 39.43 9.04 2.17
CA GLN A 474 38.28 9.51 2.92
C GLN A 474 37.07 9.55 1.99
N GLY A 475 36.15 8.63 2.19
CA GLY A 475 35.01 8.42 1.29
C GLY A 475 35.49 8.08 -0.12
N LEU A 476 35.21 8.95 -1.10
CA LEU A 476 35.60 8.78 -2.51
C LEU A 476 36.95 9.42 -2.87
N LYS A 477 37.53 10.22 -1.97
CA LYS A 477 38.78 10.95 -2.24
C LYS A 477 39.97 10.10 -1.78
N THR A 478 40.86 9.76 -2.71
CA THR A 478 42.12 9.09 -2.42
C THR A 478 43.29 10.06 -2.67
N ASN A 479 44.25 10.05 -1.76
CA ASN A 479 45.43 10.89 -1.78
C ASN A 479 46.66 10.05 -1.43
N VAL A 480 47.82 10.57 -1.83
CA VAL A 480 49.13 10.04 -1.48
C VAL A 480 49.94 11.13 -0.81
N PHE A 481 50.68 10.76 0.23
CA PHE A 481 51.63 11.63 0.90
C PHE A 481 53.05 11.17 0.59
N PHE A 482 53.93 12.11 0.23
CA PHE A 482 55.37 11.90 0.09
C PHE A 482 56.05 12.81 1.10
N ASN A 483 56.69 12.24 2.12
CA ASN A 483 57.35 13.01 3.15
C ASN A 483 58.85 12.75 3.06
N LEU A 484 59.60 13.78 2.70
CA LEU A 484 61.06 13.77 2.70
C LEU A 484 61.56 14.60 3.88
N SER A 485 62.41 13.99 4.72
CA SER A 485 62.97 14.64 5.93
C SER A 485 64.00 15.74 5.63
N GLU A 486 64.25 16.03 4.36
CA GLU A 486 65.15 17.09 3.90
C GLU A 486 64.32 18.28 3.39
N SER A 487 64.93 19.46 3.45
CA SER A 487 64.29 20.68 2.98
C SER A 487 64.53 20.94 1.50
N LEU A 488 63.43 21.16 0.77
CA LEU A 488 63.42 21.63 -0.63
C LEU A 488 62.77 23.02 -0.73
N GLY A 489 62.79 23.80 0.35
CA GLY A 489 61.97 24.99 0.56
C GLY A 489 60.61 24.63 1.16
N CYS A 490 59.54 25.13 0.55
CA CYS A 490 58.16 24.81 0.93
C CYS A 490 57.53 23.80 -0.04
N ALA A 491 56.66 22.95 0.49
CA ALA A 491 55.66 22.22 -0.29
C ALA A 491 54.46 23.15 -0.51
N SER A 492 54.35 23.77 -1.69
CA SER A 492 53.34 24.80 -1.97
C SER A 492 52.32 24.35 -3.00
N TYR A 493 51.04 24.66 -2.75
CA TYR A 493 49.95 24.44 -3.70
C TYR A 493 49.75 25.59 -4.69
N LEU A 494 50.42 26.73 -4.48
CA LEU A 494 50.22 27.94 -5.25
C LEU A 494 50.71 27.77 -6.70
N PRO A 495 49.95 28.16 -7.73
CA PRO A 495 50.25 27.84 -9.13
C PRO A 495 51.67 28.16 -9.60
N ASN A 496 52.20 29.34 -9.28
CA ASN A 496 53.49 29.82 -9.78
C ASN A 496 54.70 29.23 -9.05
N GLN A 497 54.47 28.52 -7.95
CA GLN A 497 55.51 27.89 -7.14
C GLN A 497 55.07 26.50 -6.68
N ARG A 498 54.24 25.85 -7.51
CA ARG A 498 53.57 24.62 -7.13
C ARG A 498 54.58 23.49 -7.05
N SER A 499 54.70 22.90 -5.86
CA SER A 499 55.55 21.75 -5.65
C SER A 499 55.00 20.55 -6.40
N SER A 500 55.91 19.66 -6.83
CA SER A 500 55.56 18.49 -7.63
C SER A 500 56.38 17.27 -7.25
N VAL A 501 55.80 16.10 -7.43
CA VAL A 501 56.48 14.81 -7.35
C VAL A 501 56.28 14.08 -8.67
N LYS A 502 57.37 13.75 -9.36
CA LYS A 502 57.32 12.96 -10.60
C LYS A 502 57.93 11.60 -10.35
N ILE A 503 57.19 10.55 -10.68
CA ILE A 503 57.60 9.17 -10.50
C ILE A 503 57.85 8.57 -11.87
N THR A 504 59.09 8.19 -12.13
CA THR A 504 59.48 7.48 -13.34
C THR A 504 59.40 5.99 -13.03
N LEU A 505 58.63 5.25 -13.82
CA LEU A 505 58.49 3.80 -13.71
C LEU A 505 59.48 3.09 -14.64
N GLU A 506 59.84 1.85 -14.32
CA GLU A 506 60.79 1.05 -15.13
C GLU A 506 60.34 0.82 -16.59
N ASN A 507 59.03 0.93 -16.87
CA ASN A 507 58.47 0.87 -18.22
C ASN A 507 58.58 2.20 -19.00
N GLY A 508 59.22 3.23 -18.43
CA GLY A 508 59.39 4.56 -19.03
C GLY A 508 58.22 5.52 -18.82
N GLN A 509 57.14 5.09 -18.16
CA GLN A 509 55.99 5.94 -17.88
C GLN A 509 56.29 6.92 -16.72
N ILE A 510 55.90 8.18 -16.87
CA ILE A 510 56.06 9.21 -15.83
C ILE A 510 54.70 9.58 -15.24
N VAL A 511 54.55 9.41 -13.92
CA VAL A 511 53.35 9.82 -13.18
C VAL A 511 53.65 11.07 -12.37
N SER A 512 53.00 12.19 -12.75
CA SER A 512 53.21 13.48 -12.10
C SER A 512 52.14 13.80 -11.06
N PHE A 513 52.56 14.29 -9.91
CA PHE A 513 51.74 14.76 -8.81
C PHE A 513 52.03 16.22 -8.51
N TYR A 514 50.99 16.95 -8.10
CA TYR A 514 51.08 18.34 -7.70
C TYR A 514 50.51 18.51 -6.30
N HIS A 515 51.16 19.37 -5.51
CA HIS A 515 50.75 19.59 -4.14
C HIS A 515 49.33 20.16 -4.08
N SER A 516 48.56 19.70 -3.10
CA SER A 516 47.13 19.98 -2.96
C SER A 516 46.70 20.24 -1.51
N TRP A 517 47.66 20.47 -0.63
CA TRP A 517 47.41 20.73 0.79
C TRP A 517 48.06 22.04 1.24
N ASP A 518 48.04 22.30 2.54
CA ASP A 518 48.56 23.50 3.15
C ASP A 518 50.06 23.64 2.91
N ILE A 519 50.52 24.89 2.81
CA ILE A 519 51.93 25.18 2.58
C ILE A 519 52.72 24.80 3.83
N HIS A 520 53.68 23.89 3.68
CA HIS A 520 54.58 23.48 4.75
C HIS A 520 56.03 23.74 4.34
N CYS A 521 56.81 24.39 5.19
CA CYS A 521 58.22 24.74 4.95
C CYS A 521 59.11 24.05 5.99
N GLY A 522 60.36 23.78 5.64
CA GLY A 522 61.25 22.92 6.43
C GLY A 522 61.28 21.53 5.79
N GLU A 523 60.74 20.51 6.45
CA GLU A 523 60.59 19.18 5.83
C GLU A 523 59.61 19.22 4.65
N PHE A 524 59.95 18.50 3.58
CA PHE A 524 59.11 18.43 2.39
C PHE A 524 57.94 17.46 2.62
N LEU A 525 56.85 18.01 3.15
CA LEU A 525 55.59 17.31 3.39
C LEU A 525 54.63 17.52 2.22
N PHE A 526 54.49 16.52 1.36
CA PHE A 526 53.74 16.66 0.13
C PHE A 526 52.50 15.79 0.12
N LYS A 527 51.33 16.39 -0.18
CA LYS A 527 50.07 15.67 -0.40
C LYS A 527 49.54 15.92 -1.81
N ALA A 528 49.19 14.86 -2.52
CA ALA A 528 48.55 14.95 -3.82
C ALA A 528 47.35 14.02 -3.98
N ASN A 529 46.44 14.46 -4.84
CA ASN A 529 45.31 13.64 -5.28
C ASN A 529 45.80 12.42 -6.08
N LEU A 530 45.28 11.26 -5.70
CA LEU A 530 45.52 9.98 -6.33
C LEU A 530 44.23 9.49 -7.00
N ASN A 531 44.04 9.85 -8.27
CA ASN A 531 42.86 9.47 -9.05
C ASN A 531 43.03 8.08 -9.70
N LYS A 532 41.93 7.53 -10.23
CA LYS A 532 41.92 6.19 -10.86
C LYS A 532 42.97 6.02 -11.96
N ALA A 533 43.17 7.04 -12.82
CA ALA A 533 44.15 6.97 -13.91
C ALA A 533 45.59 6.86 -13.39
N LYS A 534 45.93 7.60 -12.32
CA LYS A 534 47.24 7.53 -11.67
C LYS A 534 47.42 6.20 -10.93
N ILE A 535 46.38 5.69 -10.27
CA ILE A 535 46.38 4.35 -9.64
C ILE A 535 46.72 3.30 -10.69
N SER A 536 45.95 3.23 -11.77
CA SER A 536 46.18 2.25 -12.84
C SER A 536 47.58 2.37 -13.46
N SER A 537 48.10 3.59 -13.57
CA SER A 537 49.46 3.83 -14.07
C SER A 537 50.53 3.28 -13.12
N LEU A 538 50.39 3.56 -11.82
CA LEU A 538 51.36 3.15 -10.79
C LEU A 538 51.34 1.64 -10.48
N GLU A 539 50.27 0.93 -10.84
CA GLU A 539 50.19 -0.53 -10.74
C GLU A 539 50.90 -1.26 -11.89
N THR A 540 51.22 -0.56 -12.98
CA THR A 540 51.74 -1.21 -14.19
C THR A 540 53.19 -1.69 -14.07
N SER A 541 54.01 -1.01 -13.28
CA SER A 541 55.46 -1.19 -13.26
C SER A 541 56.08 -0.69 -11.95
N PRO A 542 57.21 -1.27 -11.49
CA PRO A 542 57.95 -0.75 -10.34
C PRO A 542 58.52 0.65 -10.58
N ILE A 543 58.81 1.35 -9.50
CA ILE A 543 59.40 2.69 -9.48
C ILE A 543 60.88 2.60 -9.85
N GLN A 544 61.30 3.37 -10.86
CA GLN A 544 62.69 3.55 -11.23
C GLN A 544 63.33 4.75 -10.52
N SER A 545 62.67 5.90 -10.52
CA SER A 545 63.14 7.10 -9.80
C SER A 545 61.99 8.01 -9.36
N ILE A 546 62.26 8.86 -8.38
CA ILE A 546 61.32 9.86 -7.87
C ILE A 546 62.01 11.22 -7.87
N LEU A 547 61.48 12.18 -8.62
CA LEU A 547 61.89 13.57 -8.62
C LEU A 547 60.92 14.40 -7.77
N LEU A 548 61.42 14.92 -6.64
CA LEU A 548 60.72 15.80 -5.72
C LEU A 548 61.13 17.24 -6.02
N ARG A 549 60.18 18.17 -6.16
CA ARG A 549 60.45 19.60 -6.39
C ARG A 549 59.65 20.45 -5.42
N GLY A 550 60.34 21.21 -4.57
CA GLY A 550 59.78 22.25 -3.71
C GLY A 550 59.90 23.64 -4.33
N THR A 551 59.70 24.68 -3.53
CA THR A 551 59.81 26.09 -3.99
C THR A 551 61.24 26.52 -4.25
N GLU A 552 62.22 25.97 -3.52
CA GLU A 552 63.62 26.42 -3.54
C GLU A 552 64.60 25.38 -4.10
N GLY A 553 64.19 24.11 -4.16
CA GLY A 553 65.06 23.03 -4.62
C GLY A 553 64.33 21.83 -5.19
N SER A 554 65.10 20.91 -5.75
CA SER A 554 64.62 19.61 -6.22
C SER A 554 65.61 18.52 -5.88
N LYS A 555 65.09 17.32 -5.61
CA LYS A 555 65.89 16.12 -5.34
C LYS A 555 65.39 14.97 -6.19
N GLU A 556 66.28 14.38 -6.97
CA GLU A 556 66.02 13.11 -7.66
C GLU A 556 66.56 11.95 -6.82
N ILE A 557 65.71 10.96 -6.60
CA ILE A 557 66.02 9.75 -5.85
C ILE A 557 65.94 8.57 -6.80
N THR A 558 67.09 7.96 -7.08
CA THR A 558 67.22 6.78 -7.96
C THR A 558 67.40 5.49 -7.17
N ASN A 559 67.90 5.55 -5.94
CA ASN A 559 68.07 4.38 -5.07
C ASN A 559 66.78 4.07 -4.30
N ILE A 560 65.83 3.41 -4.97
CA ILE A 560 64.53 3.06 -4.40
C ILE A 560 64.61 1.69 -3.72
N THR A 561 64.48 1.65 -2.39
CA THR A 561 64.56 0.41 -1.59
C THR A 561 63.26 -0.40 -1.64
N TYR A 562 62.13 0.25 -1.92
CA TYR A 562 60.83 -0.39 -2.06
C TYR A 562 60.14 0.01 -3.39
N ASN A 563 60.71 -0.44 -4.51
CA ASN A 563 60.27 -0.07 -5.86
C ASN A 563 58.89 -0.63 -6.25
N THR A 564 58.42 -1.72 -5.65
CA THR A 564 57.08 -2.29 -5.89
C THR A 564 55.97 -1.70 -5.02
N PHE A 565 56.24 -0.66 -4.23
CA PHE A 565 55.32 -0.10 -3.24
C PHE A 565 53.89 0.11 -3.74
N PHE A 566 53.72 0.81 -4.87
CA PHE A 566 52.38 1.09 -5.39
C PHE A 566 51.64 -0.17 -5.81
N MET A 567 52.32 -1.13 -6.44
CA MET A 567 51.74 -2.42 -6.82
C MET A 567 51.26 -3.20 -5.59
N ASP A 568 52.01 -3.12 -4.50
CA ASP A 568 51.72 -3.90 -3.29
C ASP A 568 50.67 -3.23 -2.40
N LYS A 569 50.66 -1.89 -2.34
CA LYS A 569 49.92 -1.11 -1.33
C LYS A 569 48.70 -0.35 -1.84
N LEU A 570 48.55 -0.11 -3.14
CA LEU A 570 47.36 0.59 -3.65
C LEU A 570 46.05 -0.11 -3.28
N LYS A 571 46.04 -1.45 -3.28
CA LYS A 571 44.93 -2.30 -2.79
C LYS A 571 44.47 -2.00 -1.36
N CYS A 572 45.30 -1.36 -0.54
CA CYS A 572 44.95 -1.01 0.84
C CYS A 572 43.95 0.16 0.93
N VAL A 573 43.78 0.92 -0.17
CA VAL A 573 42.88 2.07 -0.26
C VAL A 573 41.88 1.97 -1.43
N GLU A 574 41.78 0.82 -2.10
CA GLU A 574 40.68 0.53 -3.04
C GLU A 574 39.37 0.21 -2.33
#